data_AF-E3KXL5-F1
#
_entry.id   AF-E3KXL5-F1
#
_cell.length_a   1.000
_cell.length_b   1.000
_cell.length_c   1.000
_cell.angle_alpha   90.00
_cell.angle_beta   90.00
_cell.angle_gamma   90.00
#
_symmetry.space_group_name_H-M   'P 1'
#
loop_
_entity.id
_entity.type
_entity.pdbx_description
1 polymer ?
#
loop_
_entity_poly.entity_id
_entity_poly.type
_entity_poly.pdbx_seq_one_letter_code
_entity_poly.pdbx_strand_id
1 'polypeptide(L)'
;MKTFKTRLIEVGWSLPADSIGHLVMDKFPASLDNIANVITHTGKEITLDTVVDHLRLHAHNLESRAIGNGTKSDPITLFTDSSRRCKRNAHNTLSSHSESNCWMLHPELRPAKKDSANKTEATNTKT
;
A
#
# COMPACT_ATOMS: atom_id res chain seq x y z
N MET A 1 41.44 -14.71 -16.72
CA MET A 1 41.94 -14.24 -15.39
C MET A 1 40.99 -14.76 -14.32
N LYS A 2 41.49 -15.42 -13.27
CA LYS A 2 40.66 -15.78 -12.10
C LYS A 2 40.14 -14.50 -11.44
N THR A 3 38.85 -14.44 -11.12
CA THR A 3 38.27 -13.28 -10.42
C THR A 3 38.87 -13.18 -9.02
N PHE A 4 38.89 -11.97 -8.45
CA PHE A 4 39.42 -11.71 -7.10
C PHE A 4 38.77 -12.64 -6.05
N LYS A 5 37.47 -12.90 -6.17
CA LYS A 5 36.72 -13.85 -5.35
C LYS A 5 37.29 -15.27 -5.40
N THR A 6 37.63 -15.78 -6.58
CA THR A 6 38.19 -17.13 -6.74
C THR A 6 39.56 -17.26 -6.07
N ARG A 7 40.40 -16.21 -6.13
CA ARG A 7 41.73 -16.22 -5.48
C ARG A 7 41.63 -16.23 -3.95
N LEU A 8 40.62 -15.55 -3.40
CA LEU A 8 40.37 -15.53 -1.97
C LEU A 8 39.86 -16.87 -1.45
N ILE A 9 38.96 -17.52 -2.19
CA ILE A 9 38.49 -18.87 -1.85
C ILE A 9 39.64 -19.88 -1.91
N GLU A 10 40.56 -19.75 -2.88
CA GLU A 10 41.74 -20.62 -3.00
C GLU A 10 42.69 -20.55 -1.79
N VAL A 11 42.76 -19.43 -1.08
CA VAL A 11 43.57 -19.29 0.15
C VAL A 11 42.79 -19.65 1.42
N GLY A 12 41.59 -20.25 1.29
CA GLY A 12 40.73 -20.61 2.40
C GLY A 12 39.97 -19.43 3.02
N TRP A 13 39.98 -18.26 2.38
CA TRP A 13 39.25 -17.10 2.84
C TRP A 13 37.82 -17.11 2.28
N SER A 14 36.86 -17.50 3.10
CA SER A 14 35.44 -17.35 2.80
C SER A 14 34.96 -15.99 3.29
N LEU A 15 34.47 -15.16 2.38
CA LEU A 15 33.82 -13.89 2.74
C LEU A 15 32.39 -14.19 3.21
N PRO A 16 32.01 -13.87 4.46
CA PRO A 16 30.65 -14.11 4.95
C PRO A 16 29.62 -13.39 4.08
N ALA A 17 28.47 -14.01 3.83
CA ALA A 17 27.43 -13.43 2.97
C ALA A 17 27.00 -12.02 3.45
N ASP A 18 27.00 -11.81 4.76
CA ASP A 18 26.62 -10.55 5.40
C ASP A 18 27.61 -9.41 5.11
N SER A 19 28.91 -9.74 5.07
CA SER A 19 29.95 -8.73 4.85
C SER A 19 29.88 -8.08 3.45
N ILE A 20 29.39 -8.82 2.44
CA ILE A 20 29.17 -8.28 1.10
C ILE A 20 27.97 -7.35 1.08
N GLY A 21 26.86 -7.71 1.74
CA GLY A 21 25.67 -6.87 1.79
C GLY A 21 25.97 -5.52 2.46
N HIS A 22 26.66 -5.56 3.60
CA HIS A 22 27.13 -4.35 4.27
C HIS A 22 28.07 -3.49 3.39
N LEU A 23 29.03 -4.12 2.69
CA LEU A 23 29.96 -3.39 1.81
C LEU A 23 29.23 -2.69 0.64
N VAL A 24 28.17 -3.29 0.12
CA VAL A 24 27.35 -2.69 -0.94
C VAL A 24 26.52 -1.53 -0.40
N MET A 25 25.94 -1.67 0.79
CA MET A 25 25.20 -0.59 1.46
C MET A 25 26.08 0.64 1.73
N ASP A 26 27.37 0.43 2.04
CA ASP A 26 28.37 1.50 2.19
C ASP A 26 28.64 2.29 0.90
N LYS A 27 28.24 1.78 -0.26
CA LYS A 27 28.35 2.46 -1.57
C LYS A 27 27.07 3.17 -1.97
N PHE A 28 26.04 3.17 -1.13
CA PHE A 28 24.79 3.85 -1.46
C PHE A 28 24.98 5.38 -1.47
N PRO A 29 24.41 6.08 -2.47
CA PRO A 29 24.29 7.52 -2.40
C PRO A 29 23.28 7.90 -1.31
N ALA A 30 23.40 9.13 -0.77
CA ALA A 30 22.52 9.65 0.28
C ALA A 30 21.02 9.63 -0.09
N SER A 31 20.69 9.55 -1.38
CA SER A 31 19.30 9.40 -1.85
C SER A 31 18.67 8.05 -1.52
N LEU A 32 19.45 7.03 -1.13
CA LEU A 32 18.98 5.69 -0.76
C LEU A 32 19.05 5.41 0.75
N ASP A 33 19.29 6.42 1.60
CA ASP A 33 19.36 6.27 3.07
C ASP A 33 18.09 5.64 3.66
N ASN A 34 16.94 5.98 3.08
CA ASN A 34 15.65 5.38 3.44
C ASN A 34 15.63 3.86 3.19
N ILE A 35 16.16 3.40 2.07
CA ILE A 35 16.21 1.96 1.75
C ILE A 35 17.24 1.27 2.64
N ALA A 36 18.39 1.89 2.87
CA ALA A 36 19.39 1.36 3.79
C ALA A 36 18.79 1.13 5.19
N ASN A 37 18.04 2.10 5.71
CA ASN A 37 17.33 1.97 6.98
C ASN A 37 16.28 0.83 6.96
N VAL A 38 15.54 0.66 5.86
CA VAL A 38 14.57 -0.44 5.74
C VAL A 38 15.27 -1.80 5.74
N ILE A 39 16.40 -1.93 5.06
CA ILE A 39 17.19 -3.16 5.04
C ILE A 39 17.70 -3.49 6.45
N THR A 40 18.26 -2.51 7.17
CA THR A 40 18.79 -2.75 8.53
C THR A 40 17.71 -3.08 9.56
N HIS A 41 16.48 -2.58 9.39
CA HIS A 41 15.37 -2.81 10.32
C HIS A 41 14.44 -3.97 9.91
N THR A 42 14.74 -4.69 8.84
CA THR A 42 13.94 -5.85 8.38
C THR A 42 14.15 -7.09 9.26
N GLY A 43 15.19 -7.12 10.10
CA GLY A 43 15.50 -8.25 10.98
C GLY A 43 15.99 -9.51 10.25
N LYS A 44 16.31 -9.39 8.95
CA LYS A 44 16.95 -10.44 8.15
C LYS A 44 18.46 -10.22 8.10
N GLU A 45 19.21 -11.28 7.87
CA GLU A 45 20.65 -11.22 7.60
C GLU A 45 20.91 -10.38 6.34
N ILE A 46 21.85 -9.43 6.42
CA ILE A 46 22.13 -8.42 5.40
C ILE A 46 23.04 -9.04 4.33
N THR A 47 22.48 -9.95 3.56
CA THR A 47 23.18 -10.60 2.43
C THR A 47 23.03 -9.79 1.15
N LEU A 48 23.92 -10.00 0.18
CA LEU A 48 23.82 -9.35 -1.14
C LEU A 48 22.43 -9.53 -1.78
N ASP A 49 21.87 -10.73 -1.72
CA ASP A 49 20.56 -11.03 -2.29
C ASP A 49 19.46 -10.20 -1.63
N THR A 50 19.45 -10.08 -0.30
CA THR A 50 18.46 -9.24 0.40
C THR A 50 18.57 -7.77 -0.02
N VAL A 51 19.79 -7.23 -0.12
CA VAL A 51 20.01 -5.85 -0.57
C VAL A 51 19.47 -5.65 -1.99
N VAL A 52 19.78 -6.57 -2.92
CA VAL A 52 19.30 -6.50 -4.30
C VAL A 52 17.78 -6.61 -4.39
N ASP A 53 17.17 -7.50 -3.60
CA ASP A 53 15.72 -7.67 -3.58
C ASP A 53 15.00 -6.42 -3.05
N HIS A 54 15.52 -5.78 -2.00
CA HIS A 54 15.00 -4.50 -1.52
C HIS A 54 15.14 -3.38 -2.55
N LEU A 55 16.23 -3.34 -3.32
CA LEU A 55 16.41 -2.38 -4.42
C LEU A 55 15.41 -2.60 -5.56
N ARG A 56 15.19 -3.86 -5.97
CA ARG A 56 14.19 -4.22 -6.97
C ARG A 56 12.79 -3.83 -6.52
N LEU A 57 12.44 -4.15 -5.26
CA LEU A 57 11.17 -3.75 -4.67
C LEU A 57 11.02 -2.23 -4.65
N HIS A 58 12.08 -1.49 -4.34
CA HIS A 58 12.05 -0.03 -4.39
C HIS A 58 11.76 0.49 -5.81
N ALA A 59 12.46 -0.03 -6.83
CA ALA A 59 12.25 0.36 -8.22
C ALA A 59 10.80 0.09 -8.68
N HIS A 60 10.26 -1.10 -8.41
CA HIS A 60 8.86 -1.42 -8.71
C HIS A 60 7.87 -0.51 -7.97
N ASN A 61 8.17 -0.12 -6.73
CA ASN A 61 7.33 0.85 -5.99
C ASN A 61 7.39 2.26 -6.58
N LEU A 62 8.53 2.68 -7.14
CA LEU A 62 8.63 3.94 -7.86
C LEU A 62 7.79 3.91 -9.15
N GLU A 63 7.90 2.83 -9.91
CA GLU A 63 7.13 2.63 -11.15
C GLU A 63 5.63 2.55 -10.86
N SER A 64 5.20 1.77 -9.86
CA SER A 64 3.79 1.65 -9.49
C SER A 64 3.21 2.97 -8.97
N ARG A 65 3.99 3.76 -8.23
CA ARG A 65 3.63 5.13 -7.82
C ARG A 65 3.53 6.09 -8.99
N ALA A 66 4.33 5.92 -10.04
CA ALA A 66 4.29 6.74 -11.24
C ALA A 66 3.10 6.38 -12.16
N ILE A 67 2.66 5.13 -12.14
CA ILE A 67 1.51 4.64 -12.92
C ILE A 67 0.18 4.97 -12.22
N GLY A 68 0.17 5.01 -10.89
CA GLY A 68 -0.98 5.49 -10.13
C GLY A 68 -1.14 7.01 -10.25
N ASN A 69 -2.26 7.47 -10.83
CA ASN A 69 -2.66 8.89 -10.87
C ASN A 69 -3.02 9.47 -9.47
N GLY A 70 -2.54 8.85 -8.39
CA GLY A 70 -2.69 9.35 -7.02
C GLY A 70 -1.63 10.41 -6.76
N THR A 71 -2.00 11.67 -6.86
CA THR A 71 -1.23 12.76 -6.25
C THR A 71 -0.99 12.44 -4.78
N LYS A 72 0.03 13.03 -4.13
CA LYS A 72 0.28 12.87 -2.68
C LYS A 72 -0.96 13.12 -1.79
N SER A 73 -2.04 13.69 -2.32
CA SER A 73 -3.34 13.89 -1.66
C SER A 73 -4.32 12.72 -1.74
N ASP A 74 -4.13 11.75 -2.64
CA ASP A 74 -4.98 10.57 -2.78
C ASP A 74 -4.12 9.30 -2.90
N PRO A 75 -3.60 8.76 -1.78
CA PRO A 75 -3.14 7.39 -1.80
C PRO A 75 -4.30 6.49 -2.24
N ILE A 76 -4.02 5.42 -2.99
CA ILE A 76 -4.94 4.30 -3.15
C ILE A 76 -5.19 3.76 -1.73
N THR A 77 -6.19 4.31 -1.06
CA THR A 77 -6.65 3.78 0.21
C THR A 77 -7.35 2.48 -0.14
N LEU A 78 -6.84 1.35 0.39
CA LEU A 78 -7.73 0.23 0.68
C LEU A 78 -8.94 0.86 1.39
N PHE A 79 -10.15 0.69 0.86
CA PHE A 79 -11.36 1.33 1.38
C PHE A 79 -11.52 1.00 2.87
N THR A 80 -10.95 1.83 3.76
CA THR A 80 -10.98 1.66 5.22
C THR A 80 -12.17 2.36 5.86
N ASP A 81 -13.06 2.92 5.05
CA ASP A 81 -14.34 3.41 5.56
C ASP A 81 -15.19 2.22 5.98
N SER A 82 -15.23 1.97 7.28
CA SER A 82 -16.11 0.97 7.91
C SER A 82 -17.59 1.30 7.73
N SER A 83 -17.92 2.51 7.26
CA SER A 83 -19.27 2.82 6.85
C SER A 83 -19.67 1.96 5.65
N ARG A 84 -20.89 1.41 5.66
CA ARG A 84 -21.47 0.73 4.48
C ARG A 84 -22.09 1.71 3.48
N ARG A 85 -21.77 3.01 3.59
CA ARG A 85 -22.36 4.09 2.79
C ARG A 85 -21.54 4.31 1.54
N CYS A 86 -22.23 4.52 0.42
CA CYS A 86 -21.61 4.88 -0.86
C CYS A 86 -21.40 6.41 -0.91
N LYS A 87 -20.31 6.86 -1.57
CA LYS A 87 -19.98 8.28 -1.77
C LYS A 87 -20.32 8.71 -3.19
N ARG A 88 -20.54 10.00 -3.45
CA ARG A 88 -20.93 10.52 -4.79
C ARG A 88 -20.00 9.96 -5.87
N ASN A 89 -20.56 9.28 -6.87
CA ASN A 89 -19.84 8.59 -7.94
C ASN A 89 -18.92 7.43 -7.51
N ALA A 90 -19.11 6.85 -6.32
CA ALA A 90 -18.32 5.72 -5.83
C ALA A 90 -19.19 4.72 -5.02
N HIS A 91 -19.24 3.48 -5.49
CA HIS A 91 -19.88 2.38 -4.77
C HIS A 91 -18.94 1.80 -3.72
N ASN A 92 -19.50 1.51 -2.55
CA ASN A 92 -18.79 0.83 -1.47
C ASN A 92 -19.09 -0.67 -1.54
N THR A 93 -18.06 -1.51 -1.68
CA THR A 93 -18.20 -2.96 -1.81
C THR A 93 -18.78 -3.64 -0.55
N LEU A 94 -18.76 -2.96 0.59
CA LEU A 94 -19.39 -3.40 1.84
C LEU A 94 -20.85 -2.95 1.96
N SER A 95 -21.41 -2.29 0.94
CA SER A 95 -22.82 -1.87 0.95
C SER A 95 -23.77 -3.06 0.81
N SER A 96 -25.01 -2.90 1.27
CA SER A 96 -26.02 -3.96 1.23
C SER A 96 -26.70 -4.14 -0.13
N HIS A 97 -26.26 -3.42 -1.16
CA HIS A 97 -26.80 -3.44 -2.51
C HIS A 97 -25.68 -3.61 -3.53
N SER A 98 -26.00 -4.07 -4.74
CA SER A 98 -25.05 -4.19 -5.84
C SER A 98 -24.71 -2.83 -6.45
N GLU A 99 -23.56 -2.73 -7.10
CA GLU A 99 -23.11 -1.53 -7.81
C GLU A 99 -24.16 -0.99 -8.79
N SER A 100 -24.80 -1.88 -9.55
CA SER A 100 -25.86 -1.56 -10.52
C SER A 100 -27.07 -0.85 -9.93
N ASN A 101 -27.36 -1.04 -8.64
CA ASN A 101 -28.51 -0.46 -7.95
C ASN A 101 -28.11 0.72 -7.05
N CYS A 102 -26.85 1.16 -7.11
CA CYS A 102 -26.34 2.21 -6.26
C CYS A 102 -26.82 3.57 -6.72
N TRP A 103 -27.72 4.20 -5.96
CA TRP A 103 -28.23 5.56 -6.28
C TRP A 103 -27.17 6.67 -6.27
N MET A 104 -25.97 6.34 -5.80
CA MET A 104 -24.85 7.26 -5.76
C MET A 104 -23.98 7.18 -7.02
N LEU A 105 -24.08 6.07 -7.77
CA LEU A 105 -23.57 5.92 -9.14
C LEU A 105 -24.66 6.21 -10.19
N HIS A 106 -25.90 5.84 -9.86
CA HIS A 106 -27.07 5.90 -10.72
C HIS A 106 -28.18 6.76 -10.09
N PRO A 107 -28.04 8.11 -10.09
CA PRO A 107 -29.05 9.00 -9.52
C PRO A 107 -30.45 8.82 -10.13
N GLU A 108 -30.54 8.34 -11.37
CA GLU A 108 -31.77 8.03 -12.09
C GLU A 108 -32.59 6.91 -11.46
N LEU A 109 -31.95 6.01 -10.70
CA LEU A 109 -32.62 4.90 -10.01
C LEU A 109 -33.20 5.32 -8.65
N ARG A 110 -32.99 6.57 -8.22
CA ARG A 110 -33.46 7.03 -6.92
C ARG A 110 -34.99 7.14 -6.92
N PRO A 111 -35.70 6.46 -6.02
CA PRO A 111 -37.15 6.58 -5.93
C PRO A 111 -37.52 8.03 -5.58
N ALA A 112 -38.57 8.53 -6.24
CA ALA A 112 -39.12 9.85 -5.93
C ALA A 112 -39.51 9.90 -4.45
N LYS A 113 -39.11 10.98 -3.78
CA LYS A 113 -39.42 11.22 -2.37
C LYS A 113 -40.94 11.23 -2.23
N LYS A 114 -41.52 10.19 -1.63
CA LYS A 114 -42.92 10.27 -1.18
C LYS A 114 -42.92 11.22 0.00
N ASP A 115 -43.45 12.42 -0.18
CA ASP A 115 -43.75 13.31 0.93
C ASP A 115 -44.81 12.62 1.79
N SER A 116 -44.35 11.91 2.82
CA SER A 116 -45.21 11.31 3.83
C SER A 116 -45.72 12.43 4.74
N ALA A 117 -46.75 13.13 4.28
CA ALA A 117 -47.69 13.83 5.14
C ALA A 117 -48.50 12.77 5.91
N ASN A 118 -47.91 12.20 6.95
CA ASN A 118 -48.70 11.56 8.01
C ASN A 118 -47.93 11.64 9.32
N LYS A 119 -48.08 12.79 9.98
CA LYS A 119 -47.63 13.03 11.35
C LYS A 119 -48.71 12.43 12.27
N THR A 120 -48.61 11.14 12.58
CA THR A 120 -49.38 10.58 13.71
C THR A 120 -48.71 11.04 15.00
N GLU A 121 -49.33 12.02 15.65
CA GLU A 121 -48.96 12.51 16.97
C GLU A 121 -49.18 11.41 18.03
N ALA A 122 -48.08 10.92 18.61
CA ALA A 122 -48.13 10.12 19.83
C ALA A 122 -48.08 11.07 21.03
N THR A 123 -49.25 11.35 21.60
CA THR A 123 -49.39 11.98 22.92
C THR A 123 -48.91 11.02 24.01
N ASN A 124 -47.80 11.37 24.68
CA ASN A 124 -47.39 10.69 25.92
C ASN A 124 -48.12 11.30 27.12
N THR A 125 -49.10 10.58 27.66
CA THR A 125 -49.62 10.79 29.02
C THR A 125 -48.66 10.19 30.04
N LYS A 126 -48.09 11.04 30.90
CA LYS A 126 -47.27 10.66 32.05
C LYS A 126 -48.19 10.43 33.25
N THR A 127 -48.09 9.25 33.87
CA THR A 127 -48.65 8.93 35.19
C THR A 127 -47.65 9.32 36.28
#